data_AF-A0A8C5YBJ7-F1
#
_entry.id   AF-A0A8C5YBJ7-F1
#
_cell.length_a   1.000
_cell.length_b   1.000
_cell.length_c   1.000
_cell.angle_alpha   90.00
_cell.angle_beta   90.00
_cell.angle_gamma   90.00
#
_symmetry.space_group_name_H-M   'P 1'
#
loop_
_entity.id
_entity.type
_entity.pdbx_description
1 polymer ?
#
loop_
_entity_poly.entity_id
_entity_poly.type
_entity_poly.pdbx_seq_one_letter_code
_entity_poly.pdbx_strand_id
1 'polypeptide(L)' 'AVVVPPGEEQRYTYHVQHQGLLEPLTLRWGRKGSYAQAACSDSAQGSD' A
#
# COMPACT_ATOMS: atom_id res chain seq x y z
N ALA A 1 14.96 -17.08 -1.13
CA ALA A 1 13.53 -17.35 -0.87
C ALA A 1 13.45 -18.61 0.00
N VAL A 2 12.61 -18.63 1.03
CA VAL A 2 12.40 -19.84 1.85
C VAL A 2 11.32 -20.65 1.17
N VAL A 3 11.65 -21.87 0.74
CA VAL A 3 10.70 -22.81 0.15
C VAL A 3 10.20 -23.70 1.27
N VAL A 4 8.90 -23.64 1.56
CA VAL A 4 8.24 -24.55 2.51
C VAL A 4 7.69 -25.73 1.72
N PRO A 5 8.00 -26.99 2.08
CA PRO A 5 7.47 -28.14 1.36
C PRO A 5 5.95 -28.27 1.56
N PRO A 6 5.21 -28.77 0.55
CA PRO A 6 3.76 -28.90 0.61
C PRO A 6 3.35 -29.83 1.76
N GLY A 7 2.49 -29.35 2.66
CA GLY A 7 2.08 -30.08 3.87
C GLY A 7 2.90 -29.78 5.13
N GLU A 8 3.94 -28.94 5.04
CA GLU A 8 4.59 -28.36 6.23
C GLU A 8 4.01 -26.98 6.59
N GLU A 9 3.19 -26.36 5.73
CA GLU A 9 2.66 -25.02 5.98
C GLU A 9 1.78 -24.95 7.25
N GLN A 10 1.04 -26.02 7.56
CA GLN A 10 0.23 -26.13 8.78
C GLN A 10 1.06 -26.27 10.07
N ARG A 11 2.34 -26.64 9.98
CA ARG A 11 3.23 -26.79 11.15
C ARG A 11 3.89 -25.47 11.57
N TYR A 12 3.87 -24.46 10.70
CA TYR A 12 4.48 -23.15 10.93
C TYR A 12 3.42 -22.06 11.01
N THR A 13 2.42 -22.23 11.87
CA THR A 13 1.46 -21.17 12.18
C THR A 13 2.08 -20.21 13.19
N TYR A 14 2.66 -19.12 12.69
CA TYR A 14 3.20 -18.06 13.53
C TYR A 14 2.05 -17.24 14.13
N HIS A 15 1.88 -17.29 15.45
CA HIS A 15 0.87 -16.52 16.16
C HIS A 15 1.50 -15.22 16.66
N VAL A 16 1.32 -14.14 15.89
CA VAL A 16 1.80 -12.81 16.28
C VAL A 16 0.85 -12.21 17.31
N GLN A 17 1.35 -11.97 18.53
CA GLN A 17 0.65 -11.15 19.50
C GLN A 17 1.10 -9.70 19.37
N HIS A 18 0.18 -8.80 19.00
CA HIS A 18 0.45 -7.37 19.00
C HIS A 18 0.09 -6.78 20.38
N GLN A 19 1.04 -6.81 21.32
CA GLN A 19 0.86 -6.31 22.70
C GLN A 19 1.02 -4.78 22.84
N GLY A 20 0.37 -3.99 21.99
CA GLY A 20 0.62 -2.54 21.95
C GLY A 20 -0.58 -1.62 21.76
N LEU A 21 -1.78 -2.17 21.54
CA LEU A 21 -2.96 -1.37 21.28
C LEU A 21 -4.06 -1.75 22.25
N LEU A 22 -4.27 -0.92 23.28
CA LEU A 22 -5.43 -1.03 24.18
C LEU A 22 -6.73 -0.63 23.45
N GLU A 23 -6.62 0.16 22.37
CA GLU A 23 -7.73 0.58 21.52
C GLU A 23 -7.45 0.24 20.05
N PRO A 24 -8.46 -0.15 19.25
CA PRO A 24 -8.29 -0.36 17.81
C PRO A 24 -7.81 0.93 17.14
N LEU A 25 -6.71 0.86 16.37
CA LEU A 25 -6.27 1.98 15.56
C LEU A 25 -7.32 2.27 14.48
N THR A 26 -8.09 3.35 14.66
CA THR A 26 -9.06 3.79 13.66
C THR A 26 -8.33 4.53 12.54
N LEU A 27 -8.01 3.80 11.47
CA LEU A 27 -7.42 4.37 10.27
C LEU A 27 -8.51 5.12 9.47
N ARG A 28 -8.48 6.45 9.51
CA ARG A 28 -9.31 7.28 8.64
C ARG A 28 -8.50 7.60 7.38
N TRP A 29 -8.89 7.07 6.23
CA TRP A 29 -8.29 7.46 4.96
C TRP A 29 -8.61 8.94 4.69
N GLY A 30 -7.61 9.81 4.88
CA GLY A 30 -7.66 11.20 4.44
C GLY A 30 -7.83 11.23 2.92
N ARG A 31 -9.02 11.62 2.47
CA ARG A 31 -9.38 11.60 1.04
C ARG A 31 -8.65 12.74 0.33
N LYS A 32 -7.76 12.35 -0.58
CA LYS A 32 -7.27 13.11 -1.74
C LYS A 32 -6.76 14.52 -1.41
N GLY A 33 -5.52 14.59 -0.90
CA GLY A 33 -4.69 15.76 -1.19
C GLY A 33 -4.72 15.99 -2.70
N SER A 34 -5.18 17.17 -3.11
CA SER A 34 -5.20 17.58 -4.50
C SER A 34 -3.78 17.50 -5.05
N TYR A 35 -3.46 16.40 -5.76
CA TYR A 35 -2.36 16.44 -6.71
C TYR A 35 -2.75 17.52 -7.70
N ALA A 36 -2.13 18.69 -7.59
CA ALA A 36 -2.29 19.72 -8.60
C ALA A 36 -2.00 19.06 -9.93
N GLN A 37 -3.01 19.07 -10.80
CA GLN A 37 -2.92 18.54 -12.15
C GLN A 37 -1.81 19.32 -12.84
N ALA A 38 -0.63 18.73 -12.94
CA ALA A 38 0.40 19.22 -13.83
C ALA A 38 -0.12 18.97 -15.24
N ALA A 39 -0.86 19.95 -15.77
CA ALA A 39 -1.13 20.03 -17.18
C ALA A 39 0.21 20.36 -17.83
N CYS A 40 0.85 19.36 -18.43
CA CYS A 40 1.93 19.61 -19.38
C CYS A 40 1.29 20.37 -20.53
N SER A 41 1.51 21.68 -20.60
CA SER A 41 1.14 22.48 -21.76
C SER A 41 2.06 22.07 -22.91
N ASP A 42 1.69 21.03 -23.66
CA ASP A 42 2.33 20.72 -24.93
C ASP A 42 1.94 21.81 -25.94
N SER A 43 2.76 22.86 -25.98
CA SER A 43 2.63 23.90 -27.00
C SER A 43 3.42 23.43 -28.23
N ALA A 44 2.84 22.50 -28.99
CA ALA A 44 3.27 22.26 -30.36
C ALA A 44 2.73 23.40 -31.24
N GLN A 45 3.37 24.58 -31.20
CA GLN A 45 3.25 25.55 -32.28
C GLN A 45 4.28 25.19 -33.36
N GLY A 46 3.86 24.35 -34.31
CA GLY A 46 4.48 24.26 -35.62
C GLY A 46 3.50 24.86 -36.63
N SER A 47 3.83 26.03 -37.17
CA SER A 47 3.11 26.69 -38.25
C SER A 47 3.10 25.85 -39.52
N ASP A 48 2.03 26.03 -40.30
CA ASP A 48 1.85 25.65 -41.71
C ASP A 48 3.11 25.85 -42.57
#